data_AF-A0A0A9X1K8-F1
#
_entry.id   AF-A0A0A9X1K8-F1
#
_cell.length_a   1.000
_cell.length_b   1.000
_cell.length_c   1.000
_cell.angle_alpha   90.00
_cell.angle_beta   90.00
_cell.angle_gamma   90.00
#
_symmetry.space_group_name_H-M   'P 1'
#
loop_
_entity.id
_entity.type
_entity.pdbx_description
1 polymer ?
#
loop_
_entity_poly.entity_id
_entity_poly.type
_entity_poly.pdbx_seq_one_letter_code
_entity_poly.pdbx_strand_id
1 'polypeptide(L)'
;MLQLMHRHGARAPEVSFNQSAICDDVPCGFLTKNGVKMILAVGDYVKNQYLADDAPKSLFKSSTYDLKNVYSRSTDVLRCLQSADAFLKGLFPTDNSLYPAIHTVDNNEDYLLNADFYPQFTYFYDFDKVRLRNSGDATVDKNFPNFADLTAIGKEVSCDKFCSVYETRSDCAVKLYEIATSKMADGTISKPEFKLLNDSFTKLS
;
A
#
# COMPACT_ATOMS: atom_id res chain seq x y z
N MET A 1 -26.04 -9.83 -1.11
CA MET A 1 -24.61 -10.24 -1.18
C MET A 1 -23.76 -8.98 -1.16
N LEU A 2 -22.70 -8.95 -0.36
CA LEU A 2 -21.71 -7.86 -0.32
C LEU A 2 -20.36 -8.43 -0.74
N GLN A 3 -19.69 -7.76 -1.68
CA GLN A 3 -18.31 -8.07 -2.06
C GLN A 3 -17.46 -6.84 -1.82
N LEU A 4 -16.32 -7.01 -1.16
CA LEU A 4 -15.41 -5.92 -0.81
C LEU A 4 -14.00 -6.33 -1.23
N MET A 5 -13.32 -5.43 -1.91
CA MET A 5 -11.90 -5.53 -2.21
C MET A 5 -11.25 -4.26 -1.68
N HIS A 6 -10.23 -4.42 -0.84
CA HIS A 6 -9.48 -3.30 -0.29
C HIS A 6 -7.99 -3.58 -0.43
N ARG A 7 -7.20 -2.51 -0.55
CA ARG A 7 -5.75 -2.59 -0.45
C ARG A 7 -5.34 -2.79 1.02
N HIS A 8 -4.12 -3.25 1.23
CA HIS A 8 -3.46 -3.20 2.54
C HIS A 8 -3.42 -1.76 3.10
N GLY A 9 -3.26 -1.62 4.42
CA GLY A 9 -3.05 -0.33 5.07
C GLY A 9 -1.68 0.29 4.77
N ALA A 10 -1.40 1.47 5.30
CA ALA A 10 -0.08 2.09 5.17
C ALA A 10 1.04 1.15 5.62
N ARG A 11 2.13 1.12 4.86
CA ARG A 11 3.29 0.26 5.07
C ARG A 11 4.57 1.06 5.00
N ALA A 12 5.64 0.54 5.60
CA ALA A 12 6.97 1.05 5.36
C ALA A 12 7.31 0.96 3.85
N PRO A 13 8.22 1.81 3.34
CA PRO A 13 8.60 1.79 1.94
C PRO A 13 9.18 0.42 1.55
N GLU A 14 8.99 -0.01 0.31
CA GLU A 14 9.50 -1.27 -0.23
C GLU A 14 10.69 -0.95 -1.14
N VAL A 15 11.87 -0.90 -0.53
CA VAL A 15 13.13 -0.59 -1.20
C VAL A 15 14.13 -1.73 -1.00
N SER A 16 14.97 -1.98 -2.00
CA SER A 16 16.04 -2.99 -1.96
C SER A 16 17.41 -2.41 -1.62
N PHE A 17 17.50 -1.10 -1.42
CA PHE A 17 18.73 -0.35 -1.17
C PHE A 17 18.57 0.52 0.08
N ASN A 18 19.67 0.79 0.78
CA ASN A 18 19.72 1.67 1.96
C ASN A 18 18.57 1.44 2.97
N GLN A 19 18.13 0.19 3.13
CA GLN A 19 16.92 -0.15 3.89
C GLN A 19 16.95 0.38 5.32
N SER A 20 18.10 0.26 6.00
CA SER A 20 18.31 0.75 7.37
C SER A 20 18.30 2.28 7.51
N ALA A 21 18.45 3.03 6.42
CA ALA A 21 18.36 4.49 6.42
C ALA A 21 16.98 4.99 5.98
N ILE A 22 16.27 4.22 5.15
CA ILE A 22 14.98 4.61 4.58
C ILE A 22 13.81 4.15 5.47
N CYS A 23 13.89 2.91 5.93
CA CYS A 23 12.89 2.28 6.78
C CYS A 23 13.28 2.50 8.24
N ASP A 24 12.32 2.99 9.03
CA ASP A 24 12.51 3.29 10.45
C ASP A 24 12.44 1.97 11.27
N ASP A 25 11.76 1.99 12.42
CA ASP A 25 11.59 0.82 13.30
C ASP A 25 10.76 -0.33 12.69
N VAL A 26 10.11 -0.10 11.54
CA VAL A 26 9.30 -1.08 10.81
C VAL A 26 10.09 -1.55 9.59
N PRO A 27 10.34 -2.88 9.43
CA PRO A 27 11.02 -3.40 8.26
C PRO A 27 10.35 -2.96 6.95
N CYS A 28 11.16 -2.71 5.92
CA CYS A 28 10.67 -2.28 4.61
C CYS A 28 9.57 -3.20 4.06
N GLY A 29 8.49 -2.61 3.53
CA GLY A 29 7.36 -3.35 2.97
C GLY A 29 6.37 -3.95 3.99
N PHE A 30 6.62 -3.82 5.30
CA PHE A 30 5.72 -4.31 6.35
C PHE A 30 4.65 -3.27 6.71
N LEU A 31 3.49 -3.75 7.15
CA LEU A 31 2.37 -2.92 7.59
C LEU A 31 2.78 -2.10 8.83
N THR A 32 2.49 -0.80 8.86
CA THR A 32 2.77 0.04 10.04
C THR A 32 1.62 0.00 11.03
N LYS A 33 1.87 0.44 12.27
CA LYS A 33 0.81 0.61 13.28
C LYS A 33 -0.28 1.57 12.81
N ASN A 34 0.07 2.63 12.07
CA ASN A 34 -0.90 3.54 11.49
C ASN A 34 -1.68 2.88 10.36
N GLY A 35 -1.04 2.04 9.55
CA GLY A 35 -1.72 1.20 8.57
C GLY A 35 -2.78 0.28 9.20
N VAL A 36 -2.47 -0.34 10.34
CA VAL A 36 -3.46 -1.14 11.11
C VAL A 36 -4.65 -0.28 11.54
N LYS A 37 -4.41 0.92 12.11
CA LYS A 37 -5.47 1.84 12.52
C LYS A 37 -6.36 2.28 11.35
N MET A 38 -5.76 2.57 10.19
CA MET A 38 -6.49 2.91 8.97
C MET A 38 -7.46 1.79 8.59
N ILE A 39 -7.00 0.55 8.60
CA ILE A 39 -7.80 -0.59 8.17
C ILE A 39 -8.88 -0.96 9.20
N LEU A 40 -8.59 -0.83 10.51
CA LEU A 40 -9.62 -0.92 11.56
C LEU A 40 -10.75 0.09 11.33
N ALA A 41 -10.40 1.34 10.99
CA ALA A 41 -11.38 2.40 10.72
C ALA A 41 -12.20 2.11 9.45
N VAL A 42 -11.58 1.53 8.41
CA VAL A 42 -12.31 1.07 7.22
C VAL A 42 -13.30 -0.04 7.56
N GLY A 43 -12.91 -1.02 8.39
CA GLY A 43 -13.80 -2.07 8.89
C GLY A 43 -14.99 -1.51 9.66
N ASP A 44 -14.74 -0.59 10.60
CA ASP A 44 -15.78 0.07 11.39
C ASP A 44 -16.75 0.88 10.50
N TYR A 45 -16.22 1.59 9.51
CA TYR A 45 -17.05 2.29 8.53
C TYR A 45 -17.98 1.33 7.79
N VAL A 46 -17.47 0.21 7.27
CA VAL A 46 -18.28 -0.79 6.57
C VAL A 46 -19.34 -1.39 7.50
N LYS A 47 -18.99 -1.68 8.76
CA LYS A 47 -19.95 -2.15 9.78
C LYS A 47 -21.12 -1.18 9.91
N ASN A 48 -20.82 0.10 10.09
CA ASN A 48 -21.85 1.14 10.29
C ASN A 48 -22.71 1.35 9.03
N GLN A 49 -22.18 1.06 7.83
CA GLN A 49 -22.94 1.20 6.58
C GLN A 49 -23.84 -0.01 6.28
N TYR A 50 -23.46 -1.22 6.68
CA TYR A 50 -24.09 -2.45 6.19
C TYR A 50 -24.57 -3.43 7.28
N LEU A 51 -23.96 -3.43 8.47
CA LEU A 51 -24.15 -4.47 9.48
C LEU A 51 -24.79 -4.00 10.79
N ALA A 52 -24.63 -2.72 11.12
CA ALA A 52 -25.24 -2.12 12.31
C ALA A 52 -26.77 -2.18 12.27
N ASP A 53 -27.41 -2.13 13.43
CA ASP A 53 -28.87 -2.25 13.55
C ASP A 53 -29.63 -1.13 12.85
N ASP A 54 -29.04 0.06 12.84
CA ASP A 54 -29.48 1.30 12.19
C ASP A 54 -28.73 1.56 10.87
N ALA A 55 -28.01 0.57 10.34
CA ALA A 55 -27.24 0.72 9.12
C ALA A 55 -28.14 1.14 7.93
N PRO A 56 -27.77 2.19 7.17
CA PRO A 56 -28.61 2.76 6.13
C PRO A 56 -28.89 1.79 4.97
N LYS A 57 -28.01 0.82 4.74
CA LYS A 57 -28.13 -0.16 3.65
C LYS A 57 -28.40 -1.58 4.13
N SER A 58 -28.61 -1.76 5.45
CA SER A 58 -28.68 -3.02 6.21
C SER A 58 -28.82 -4.26 5.32
N LEU A 59 -27.70 -4.95 5.05
CA LEU A 59 -27.68 -6.12 4.15
C LEU A 59 -27.83 -7.42 4.94
N PHE A 60 -27.12 -7.53 6.06
CA PHE A 60 -27.28 -8.58 7.05
C PHE A 60 -26.85 -8.04 8.40
N LYS A 61 -27.60 -8.34 9.45
CA LYS A 61 -27.32 -7.84 10.80
C LYS A 61 -26.46 -8.85 11.54
N SER A 62 -25.22 -8.49 11.81
CA SER A 62 -24.35 -9.29 12.66
C SER A 62 -23.23 -8.43 13.23
N SER A 63 -23.08 -8.42 14.55
CA SER A 63 -21.92 -7.86 15.23
C SER A 63 -20.80 -8.89 15.45
N THR A 64 -21.09 -10.17 15.22
CA THR A 64 -20.17 -11.30 15.39
C THR A 64 -19.80 -11.91 14.05
N TYR A 65 -18.59 -12.44 13.96
CA TYR A 65 -18.12 -13.17 12.79
C TYR A 65 -18.77 -14.56 12.72
N ASP A 66 -19.18 -14.98 11.52
CA ASP A 66 -19.72 -16.32 11.25
C ASP A 66 -19.15 -16.87 9.94
N LEU A 67 -18.45 -18.00 10.02
CA LEU A 67 -17.83 -18.71 8.89
C LEU A 67 -18.84 -19.16 7.82
N LYS A 68 -20.13 -19.27 8.15
CA LYS A 68 -21.18 -19.60 7.18
C LYS A 68 -21.62 -18.42 6.33
N ASN A 69 -21.41 -17.20 6.84
CA ASN A 69 -21.91 -15.96 6.23
C ASN A 69 -20.78 -15.09 5.66
N VAL A 70 -19.55 -15.28 6.15
CA VAL A 70 -18.39 -14.47 5.79
C VAL A 70 -17.29 -15.36 5.22
N TYR A 71 -16.84 -15.02 4.03
CA TYR A 71 -15.64 -15.58 3.42
C TYR A 71 -14.58 -14.49 3.28
N SER A 72 -13.34 -14.77 3.64
CA SER A 72 -12.23 -13.82 3.56
C SER A 72 -11.04 -14.46 2.86
N ARG A 73 -10.48 -13.75 1.87
CA ARG A 73 -9.28 -14.15 1.14
C ARG A 73 -8.31 -12.98 1.08
N SER A 74 -7.02 -13.26 1.22
CA SER A 74 -5.93 -12.29 1.04
C SER A 74 -4.87 -12.86 0.10
N THR A 75 -3.98 -12.02 -0.42
CA THR A 75 -2.74 -12.49 -1.04
C THR A 75 -1.79 -12.99 0.05
N ASP A 76 -0.88 -13.90 -0.31
CA ASP A 76 0.17 -14.39 0.60
C ASP A 76 1.32 -13.39 0.76
N VAL A 77 0.96 -12.21 1.26
CA VAL A 77 1.89 -11.14 1.61
C VAL A 77 1.55 -10.68 3.02
N LEU A 78 2.52 -10.68 3.93
CA LEU A 78 2.31 -10.43 5.36
C LEU A 78 1.46 -9.17 5.64
N ARG A 79 1.74 -8.06 4.96
CA ARG A 79 0.98 -6.80 5.10
C ARG A 79 -0.50 -6.93 4.68
N CYS A 80 -0.81 -7.80 3.72
CA CYS A 80 -2.17 -8.04 3.26
C CYS A 80 -2.92 -8.94 4.23
N LEU A 81 -2.28 -10.01 4.74
CA LEU A 81 -2.85 -10.86 5.78
C LEU A 81 -3.17 -10.08 7.06
N GLN A 82 -2.21 -9.27 7.54
CA GLN A 82 -2.40 -8.41 8.72
C GLN A 82 -3.48 -7.33 8.49
N SER A 83 -3.59 -6.80 7.26
CA SER A 83 -4.66 -5.86 6.93
C SER A 83 -6.02 -6.55 6.92
N ALA A 84 -6.15 -7.75 6.35
CA ALA A 84 -7.40 -8.51 6.37
C ALA A 84 -7.85 -8.81 7.81
N ASP A 85 -6.93 -9.18 8.70
CA ASP A 85 -7.21 -9.37 10.14
C ASP A 85 -7.69 -8.07 10.80
N ALA A 86 -6.98 -6.96 10.59
CA ALA A 86 -7.38 -5.65 11.10
C ALA A 86 -8.76 -5.22 10.57
N PHE A 87 -9.07 -5.50 9.31
CA PHE A 87 -10.35 -5.16 8.70
C PHE A 87 -11.48 -5.93 9.36
N LEU A 88 -11.31 -7.25 9.53
CA LEU A 88 -12.30 -8.11 10.17
C LEU A 88 -12.54 -7.75 11.64
N LYS A 89 -11.49 -7.35 12.37
CA LYS A 89 -11.63 -6.83 13.75
C LYS A 89 -12.41 -5.51 13.81
N GLY A 90 -12.23 -4.62 12.84
CA GLY A 90 -13.04 -3.41 12.74
C GLY A 90 -14.49 -3.69 12.36
N LEU A 91 -14.71 -4.66 11.46
CA LEU A 91 -16.01 -5.04 10.94
C LEU A 91 -16.86 -5.82 11.96
N PHE A 92 -16.22 -6.74 12.70
CA PHE A 92 -16.83 -7.62 13.70
C PHE A 92 -16.12 -7.49 15.06
N PRO A 93 -16.38 -6.41 15.82
CA PRO A 93 -15.63 -6.11 17.03
C PRO A 93 -15.98 -6.99 18.23
N THR A 94 -17.04 -7.81 18.14
CA THR A 94 -17.45 -8.70 19.23
C THR A 94 -16.81 -10.07 19.05
N ASP A 95 -15.87 -10.41 19.92
CA ASP A 95 -15.25 -11.73 20.01
C ASP A 95 -16.24 -12.70 20.66
N ASN A 96 -17.09 -13.37 19.88
CA ASN A 96 -17.88 -14.50 20.37
C ASN A 96 -17.95 -15.66 19.38
N SER A 97 -17.79 -16.86 19.94
CA SER A 97 -17.84 -18.22 19.36
C SER A 97 -16.81 -18.61 18.29
N LEU A 98 -16.42 -17.75 17.34
CA LEU A 98 -15.52 -18.10 16.23
C LEU A 98 -14.49 -17.01 15.94
N TYR A 99 -13.25 -17.42 15.68
CA TYR A 99 -12.19 -16.52 15.21
C TYR A 99 -12.25 -16.37 13.68
N PRO A 100 -12.00 -15.16 13.14
CA PRO A 100 -11.96 -14.97 11.69
C PRO A 100 -10.91 -15.85 11.01
N ALA A 101 -11.31 -16.52 9.93
CA ALA A 101 -10.41 -17.28 9.07
C ALA A 101 -10.11 -16.48 7.80
N ILE A 102 -8.82 -16.25 7.54
CA ILE A 102 -8.35 -15.58 6.33
C ILE A 102 -7.71 -16.63 5.45
N HIS A 103 -8.36 -16.95 4.34
CA HIS A 103 -7.83 -17.88 3.37
C HIS A 103 -6.75 -17.20 2.53
N THR A 104 -5.70 -17.95 2.20
CA THR A 104 -4.65 -17.52 1.29
C THR A 104 -4.22 -18.74 0.48
N VAL A 105 -3.56 -18.47 -0.64
CA VAL A 105 -2.83 -19.46 -1.43
C VAL A 105 -1.44 -18.89 -1.69
N ASP A 106 -0.45 -19.74 -1.99
CA ASP A 106 0.89 -19.27 -2.31
C ASP A 106 0.83 -18.19 -3.40
N ASN A 107 1.68 -17.17 -3.30
CA ASN A 107 1.64 -16.03 -4.21
C ASN A 107 1.82 -16.45 -5.69
N ASN A 108 2.53 -17.54 -5.97
CA ASN A 108 2.72 -18.07 -7.33
C ASN A 108 1.51 -18.88 -7.85
N GLU A 109 0.55 -19.18 -6.98
CA GLU A 109 -0.68 -19.91 -7.30
C GLU A 109 -1.93 -19.00 -7.23
N ASP A 110 -1.76 -17.72 -6.84
CA ASP A 110 -2.87 -16.78 -6.66
C ASP A 110 -3.33 -16.12 -7.97
N TYR A 111 -4.04 -16.87 -8.81
CA TYR A 111 -4.64 -16.34 -10.04
C TYR A 111 -5.76 -15.31 -9.84
N LEU A 112 -6.21 -15.06 -8.60
CA LEU A 112 -7.33 -14.16 -8.33
C LEU A 112 -6.87 -12.77 -7.87
N LEU A 113 -5.97 -12.71 -6.88
CA LEU A 113 -5.55 -11.46 -6.25
C LEU A 113 -4.12 -11.04 -6.63
N ASN A 114 -3.30 -11.96 -7.18
CA ASN A 114 -1.99 -11.62 -7.72
C ASN A 114 -2.08 -11.37 -9.24
N ALA A 115 -1.95 -10.10 -9.66
CA ALA A 115 -1.95 -9.73 -11.07
C ALA A 115 -0.74 -10.33 -11.83
N ASP A 116 0.39 -10.52 -11.15
CA ASP A 116 1.61 -11.05 -11.75
C ASP A 116 1.50 -12.54 -12.09
N PHE A 117 0.43 -13.22 -11.65
CA PHE A 117 0.11 -14.57 -12.11
C PHE A 117 -0.15 -14.61 -13.62
N TYR A 118 -0.68 -13.52 -14.19
CA TYR A 118 -1.01 -13.48 -15.61
C TYR A 118 0.20 -13.03 -16.45
N PRO A 119 0.65 -13.84 -17.42
CA PRO A 119 1.90 -13.59 -18.16
C PRO A 119 1.99 -12.24 -18.85
N GLN A 120 0.86 -11.64 -19.27
CA GLN A 120 0.86 -10.33 -19.91
C GLN A 120 1.31 -9.20 -18.97
N PHE A 121 1.01 -9.29 -17.67
CA PHE A 121 1.44 -8.29 -16.70
C PHE A 121 2.91 -8.49 -16.37
N THR A 122 3.34 -9.73 -16.11
CA THR A 122 4.76 -10.08 -15.92
C THR A 122 5.59 -9.62 -17.11
N TYR A 123 5.13 -9.90 -18.35
CA TYR A 123 5.81 -9.46 -19.57
C TYR A 123 5.96 -7.94 -19.61
N PHE A 124 4.88 -7.22 -19.33
CA PHE A 124 4.89 -5.76 -19.37
C PHE A 124 5.80 -5.13 -18.31
N TYR A 125 5.74 -5.60 -17.06
CA TYR A 125 6.49 -5.02 -15.94
C TYR A 125 7.96 -5.47 -15.89
N ASP A 126 8.26 -6.70 -16.29
CA ASP A 126 9.62 -7.25 -16.19
C ASP A 126 10.43 -7.15 -17.48
N PHE A 127 9.78 -7.29 -18.64
CA PHE A 127 10.46 -7.38 -19.94
C PHE A 127 10.30 -6.13 -20.81
N ASP A 128 9.16 -5.42 -20.73
CA ASP A 128 8.92 -4.17 -21.50
C ASP A 128 9.14 -2.89 -20.65
N LYS A 129 10.21 -2.90 -19.84
CA LYS A 129 10.56 -1.76 -18.96
C LYS A 129 10.76 -0.46 -19.71
N VAL A 130 11.20 -0.51 -20.96
CA VAL A 130 11.38 0.68 -21.81
C VAL A 130 10.04 1.34 -22.07
N ARG A 131 9.01 0.59 -22.47
CA ARG A 131 7.68 1.15 -22.68
C ARG A 131 7.05 1.66 -21.39
N LEU A 132 7.23 0.94 -20.28
CA LEU A 132 6.77 1.37 -18.97
C LEU A 132 7.41 2.72 -18.56
N ARG A 133 8.73 2.84 -18.70
CA ARG A 133 9.45 4.08 -18.40
C ARG A 133 9.04 5.21 -19.33
N ASN A 134 8.93 4.97 -20.64
CA ASN A 134 8.46 5.99 -21.59
C ASN A 134 7.09 6.59 -21.19
N SER A 135 6.21 5.79 -20.58
CA SER A 135 4.93 6.27 -20.03
C SER A 135 5.11 7.17 -18.79
N GLY A 136 6.05 6.85 -17.90
CA GLY A 136 6.29 7.62 -16.67
C GLY A 136 7.19 8.83 -16.86
N ASP A 137 8.20 8.68 -17.71
CA ASP A 137 9.25 9.64 -18.01
C ASP A 137 8.68 10.96 -18.53
N ALA A 138 7.71 10.93 -19.44
CA ALA A 138 7.06 12.15 -19.93
C ALA A 138 6.36 12.95 -18.81
N THR A 139 5.78 12.26 -17.84
CA THR A 139 5.15 12.87 -16.65
C THR A 139 6.22 13.42 -15.70
N VAL A 140 7.30 12.67 -15.48
CA VAL A 140 8.41 13.12 -14.64
C VAL A 140 9.10 14.34 -15.25
N ASP A 141 9.39 14.35 -16.55
CA ASP A 141 10.03 15.49 -17.23
C ASP A 141 9.14 16.74 -17.18
N LYS A 142 7.82 16.57 -17.23
CA LYS A 142 6.86 17.68 -17.07
C LYS A 142 6.86 18.23 -15.64
N ASN A 143 6.88 17.36 -14.63
CA ASN A 143 6.76 17.74 -13.23
C ASN A 143 8.11 18.18 -12.62
N PHE A 144 9.22 17.66 -13.15
CA PHE A 144 10.60 17.90 -12.78
C PHE A 144 11.45 18.19 -14.03
N PRO A 145 11.30 19.39 -14.64
CA PRO A 145 12.06 19.75 -15.85
C PRO A 145 13.58 19.74 -15.66
N ASN A 146 14.03 19.90 -14.42
CA ASN A 146 15.42 19.74 -14.04
C ASN A 146 15.61 18.45 -13.24
N PHE A 147 16.30 17.49 -13.82
CA PHE A 147 16.60 16.21 -13.15
C PHE A 147 17.34 16.39 -11.82
N ALA A 148 18.13 17.46 -11.67
CA ALA A 148 18.83 17.76 -10.43
C ALA A 148 17.86 17.88 -9.23
N ASP A 149 16.64 18.40 -9.45
CA ASP A 149 15.63 18.52 -8.39
C ASP A 149 15.21 17.13 -7.88
N LEU A 150 15.00 16.18 -8.79
CA LEU A 150 14.67 14.80 -8.44
C LEU A 150 15.81 14.11 -7.69
N THR A 151 17.06 14.33 -8.13
CA THR A 151 18.24 13.78 -7.45
C THR A 151 18.45 14.39 -6.06
N ALA A 152 18.10 15.66 -5.87
CA ALA A 152 18.19 16.34 -4.58
C ALA A 152 17.18 15.77 -3.57
N ILE A 153 15.94 15.50 -4.00
CA ILE A 153 14.95 14.78 -3.20
C ILE A 153 15.47 13.37 -2.90
N GLY A 154 16.02 12.67 -3.90
CA GLY A 154 16.68 11.37 -3.74
C GLY A 154 17.71 11.36 -2.62
N LYS A 155 18.60 12.36 -2.60
CA LYS A 155 19.64 12.49 -1.58
C LYS A 155 19.07 12.76 -0.18
N GLU A 156 17.99 13.55 -0.06
CA GLU A 156 17.32 13.83 1.22
C GLU A 156 16.86 12.54 1.92
N VAL A 157 16.34 11.58 1.14
CA VAL A 157 15.80 10.32 1.66
C VAL A 157 16.72 9.12 1.47
N SER A 158 18.04 9.32 1.33
CA SER A 158 19.02 8.22 1.15
C SER A 158 18.77 7.33 -0.08
N CYS A 159 18.19 7.89 -1.14
CA CYS A 159 18.02 7.28 -2.47
C CYS A 159 19.06 7.77 -3.49
N ASP A 160 20.15 8.41 -3.04
CA ASP A 160 21.13 9.10 -3.90
C ASP A 160 21.62 8.26 -5.07
N LYS A 161 22.16 7.06 -4.83
CA LYS A 161 22.61 6.15 -5.90
C LYS A 161 21.48 5.72 -6.82
N PHE A 162 20.32 5.39 -6.28
CA PHE A 162 19.17 4.92 -7.06
C PHE A 162 18.61 6.01 -7.98
N CYS A 163 18.57 7.25 -7.50
CA CYS A 163 18.07 8.42 -8.21
C CYS A 163 19.14 9.15 -9.04
N SER A 164 20.34 8.58 -9.22
CA SER A 164 21.43 9.22 -9.95
C SER A 164 21.42 9.00 -11.47
N VAL A 165 20.57 8.08 -11.96
CA VAL A 165 20.53 7.65 -13.37
C VAL A 165 19.31 8.26 -14.06
N TYR A 166 19.53 9.07 -15.09
CA TYR A 166 18.47 9.81 -15.80
C TYR A 166 17.52 8.87 -16.56
N GLU A 167 18.07 7.79 -17.13
CA GLU A 167 17.34 6.77 -17.89
C GLU A 167 16.35 5.97 -17.03
N THR A 168 16.41 6.09 -15.70
CA THR A 168 15.50 5.44 -14.75
C THR A 168 14.79 6.46 -13.85
N ARG A 169 14.66 7.71 -14.28
CA ARG A 169 14.05 8.80 -13.49
C ARG A 169 12.59 8.54 -13.10
N SER A 170 11.80 7.88 -13.94
CA SER A 170 10.45 7.41 -13.55
C SER A 170 10.50 6.44 -12.38
N ASP A 171 11.47 5.53 -12.36
CA ASP A 171 11.63 4.54 -11.28
C ASP A 171 12.01 5.27 -9.98
N CYS A 172 12.89 6.27 -10.06
CA CYS A 172 13.21 7.16 -8.93
C CYS A 172 11.96 7.88 -8.41
N ALA A 173 11.18 8.53 -9.28
CA ALA A 173 9.99 9.26 -8.87
C ALA A 173 8.97 8.34 -8.17
N VAL A 174 8.75 7.13 -8.69
CA VAL A 174 7.89 6.13 -8.05
C VAL A 174 8.38 5.75 -6.66
N LYS A 175 9.70 5.55 -6.48
CA LYS A 175 10.27 5.25 -5.14
C LYS A 175 10.21 6.42 -4.18
N LEU A 176 10.40 7.65 -4.66
CA LEU A 176 10.21 8.84 -3.86
C LEU A 176 8.75 9.02 -3.42
N TYR A 177 7.80 8.80 -4.32
CA TYR A 177 6.37 8.80 -3.99
C TYR A 177 6.03 7.75 -2.92
N GLU A 178 6.57 6.54 -3.07
CA GLU A 178 6.39 5.46 -2.12
C GLU A 178 6.93 5.80 -0.72
N ILE A 179 8.13 6.40 -0.64
CA ILE A 179 8.69 6.86 0.63
C ILE A 179 7.83 7.99 1.21
N ALA A 180 7.42 8.96 0.40
CA ALA A 180 6.62 10.09 0.84
C ALA A 180 5.25 9.64 1.39
N THR A 181 4.55 8.73 0.70
CA THR A 181 3.27 8.19 1.19
C THR A 181 3.42 7.44 2.52
N SER A 182 4.51 6.70 2.72
CA SER A 182 4.82 6.08 4.02
C SER A 182 5.03 7.13 5.11
N LYS A 183 5.91 8.11 4.88
CA LYS A 183 6.19 9.17 5.88
C LYS A 183 4.97 10.03 6.16
N MET A 184 4.12 10.25 5.15
CA MET A 184 2.84 10.96 5.32
C MET A 184 1.89 10.19 6.21
N ALA A 185 1.74 8.87 6.00
CA ALA A 185 0.89 8.02 6.83
C ALA A 185 1.36 7.96 8.29
N ASP A 186 2.68 8.08 8.51
CA ASP A 186 3.26 8.13 9.85
C ASP A 186 3.31 9.54 10.46
N GLY A 187 2.85 10.56 9.74
CA GLY A 187 2.87 11.96 10.19
C GLY A 187 4.27 12.56 10.29
N THR A 188 5.28 11.91 9.70
CA THR A 188 6.68 12.32 9.78
C THR A 188 7.15 13.13 8.57
N ILE A 189 6.39 13.13 7.47
CA ILE A 189 6.76 13.88 6.24
C ILE A 189 6.96 15.38 6.46
N SER A 190 6.30 15.97 7.46
CA SER A 190 6.41 17.41 7.77
C SER A 190 7.65 17.78 8.58
N LYS A 191 8.49 16.82 8.95
CA LYS A 191 9.72 17.10 9.69
C LYS A 191 10.74 17.84 8.79
N PRO A 192 11.60 18.71 9.36
CA PRO A 192 12.54 19.53 8.58
C PRO A 192 13.48 18.73 7.68
N GLU A 193 13.85 17.50 8.07
CA GLU A 193 14.71 16.62 7.28
C GLU A 193 14.05 16.06 6.00
N PHE A 194 12.72 16.20 5.83
CA PHE A 194 11.98 15.74 4.65
C PHE A 194 11.35 16.90 3.87
N LYS A 195 11.94 18.09 3.96
CA LYS A 195 11.38 19.31 3.38
C LYS A 195 11.19 19.19 1.86
N LEU A 196 12.20 18.73 1.13
CA LEU A 196 12.14 18.62 -0.33
C LEU A 196 11.12 17.56 -0.76
N LEU A 197 11.07 16.44 -0.06
CA LEU A 197 10.10 15.38 -0.28
C LEU A 197 8.66 15.88 -0.05
N ASN A 198 8.42 16.59 1.04
CA ASN A 198 7.11 17.14 1.38
C ASN A 198 6.65 18.20 0.36
N ASP A 199 7.53 19.16 0.04
CA ASP A 199 7.25 20.24 -0.92
C ASP A 199 6.96 19.69 -2.34
N SER A 200 7.49 18.49 -2.65
CA SER A 200 7.35 17.85 -3.96
C SER A 200 6.33 16.72 -4.02
N PHE A 201 5.62 16.42 -2.92
CA PHE A 201 4.75 15.25 -2.82
C PHE A 201 3.72 15.15 -3.94
N THR A 202 3.02 16.25 -4.23
CA THR A 202 1.99 16.31 -5.27
C THR A 202 2.54 16.28 -6.69
N LYS A 203 3.83 16.54 -6.87
CA LYS A 203 4.52 16.44 -8.17
C LYS A 203 4.98 15.00 -8.45
N LEU A 204 5.16 14.21 -7.38
CA LEU A 204 5.55 12.80 -7.46
C LEU A 204 4.37 11.86 -7.73
N SER A 205 3.14 12.33 -7.55
CA SER A 205 1.89 11.56 -7.76
C SER A 205 1.45 11.49 -9.22
#